data_AF-A0AAX0RIE2-F1
#
_entry.id   AF-A0AAX0RIE2-F1
#
_cell.length_a   1.000
_cell.length_b   1.000
_cell.length_c   1.000
_cell.angle_alpha   90.00
_cell.angle_beta   90.00
_cell.angle_gamma   90.00
#
_symmetry.space_group_name_H-M   'P 1'
#
loop_
_entity.id
_entity.type
_entity.pdbx_description
1 polymer ?
#
loop_
_entity_poly.entity_id
_entity_poly.type
_entity_poly.pdbx_seq_one_letter_code
_entity_poly.pdbx_strand_id
1 'polypeptide(L)'
;MCIACLLALGDNLITLSLLKEIAFKQQQPLKILGTRLTLRIAKLLECEKHFEIIPVFENVPAFYDLKKQGVFLAMKDFLWLLKALKEHEVKCLILEKQDFRSALLSQFIPITTPNKEIKNVYQNRQELFSQIYGHAFDNPLYPMNLKNPKKILINPFTRSIDRSIPLEHLKIVLKLLKPFCVTLLDFEERYAFLKDEVTHYRAKTSLEEVKNLILESDLYIGGDSFLIHLAYYLKKNYFIFFYRDNDDFMPPNGGNKNFLKAHKSHYIEQDLAKKFRHLGLL
;
A
#
# COMPACT_ATOMS: atom_id res chain seq x y z
N MET A 1 25.36 1.34 -4.61
CA MET A 1 24.99 0.02 -4.06
C MET A 1 23.69 -0.40 -4.75
N CYS A 2 23.68 -1.51 -5.51
CA CYS A 2 22.46 -2.07 -6.07
C CYS A 2 21.73 -2.86 -4.99
N ILE A 3 20.43 -2.60 -4.82
CA ILE A 3 19.62 -3.40 -3.90
C ILE A 3 18.40 -3.97 -4.61
N ALA A 4 18.17 -5.26 -4.43
CA ALA A 4 16.95 -5.88 -4.92
C ALA A 4 15.82 -5.79 -3.90
N CYS A 5 14.63 -5.42 -4.38
CA CYS A 5 13.37 -5.40 -3.64
C CYS A 5 12.29 -6.06 -4.51
N LEU A 6 12.10 -7.38 -4.38
CA LEU A 6 11.08 -8.12 -5.12
C LEU A 6 9.79 -8.22 -4.30
N LEU A 7 9.05 -7.11 -4.23
CA LEU A 7 7.92 -6.96 -3.31
C LEU A 7 6.56 -6.94 -4.03
N ALA A 8 5.49 -7.20 -3.27
CA ALA A 8 4.11 -7.01 -3.73
C ALA A 8 3.76 -5.52 -3.88
N LEU A 9 2.60 -5.19 -4.47
CA LEU A 9 2.21 -3.80 -4.80
C LEU A 9 2.22 -2.83 -3.60
N GLY A 10 1.54 -3.18 -2.51
CA GLY A 10 1.49 -2.33 -1.30
C GLY A 10 2.87 -2.17 -0.65
N ASP A 11 3.63 -3.26 -0.64
CA ASP A 11 5.01 -3.26 -0.14
C ASP A 11 5.92 -2.38 -1.01
N ASN A 12 5.80 -2.45 -2.35
CA ASN A 12 6.54 -1.55 -3.25
C ASN A 12 6.22 -0.09 -2.97
N LEU A 13 4.96 0.26 -2.73
CA LEU A 13 4.59 1.66 -2.45
C LEU A 13 5.28 2.17 -1.18
N ILE A 14 5.18 1.43 -0.08
CA ILE A 14 5.80 1.82 1.20
C ILE A 14 7.33 1.85 1.07
N THR A 15 7.92 0.86 0.39
CA THR A 15 9.37 0.80 0.19
C THR A 15 9.87 1.97 -0.66
N LEU A 16 9.25 2.22 -1.81
CA LEU A 16 9.64 3.31 -2.70
C LEU A 16 9.40 4.68 -2.06
N SER A 17 8.34 4.84 -1.25
CA SER A 17 8.12 6.10 -0.54
C SER A 17 9.24 6.42 0.44
N LEU A 18 9.78 5.41 1.13
CA LEU A 18 10.89 5.58 2.07
C LEU A 18 12.24 5.74 1.34
N LEU A 19 12.52 4.88 0.36
CA LEU A 19 13.77 4.95 -0.41
C LEU A 19 13.91 6.26 -1.19
N LYS A 20 12.80 6.91 -1.57
CA LYS A 20 12.82 8.22 -2.21
C LYS A 20 13.50 9.27 -1.33
N GLU A 21 13.25 9.24 -0.03
CA GLU A 21 13.87 10.15 0.93
C GLU A 21 15.38 9.90 1.04
N ILE A 22 15.79 8.64 1.06
CA ILE A 22 17.21 8.25 1.04
C ILE A 22 17.90 8.74 -0.23
N ALA A 23 17.31 8.47 -1.40
CA ALA A 23 17.84 8.92 -2.68
C ALA A 23 17.99 10.44 -2.74
N PHE A 24 17.01 11.17 -2.20
CA PHE A 24 17.06 12.63 -2.09
C PHE A 24 18.21 13.09 -1.18
N LYS A 25 18.37 12.50 0.01
CA LYS A 25 19.44 12.82 0.96
C LYS A 25 20.84 12.55 0.42
N GLN A 26 20.99 11.46 -0.34
CA GLN A 26 22.26 11.09 -0.96
C GLN A 26 22.54 11.86 -2.27
N GLN A 27 21.55 12.61 -2.78
CA GLN A 27 21.63 13.32 -4.07
C GLN A 27 22.02 12.41 -5.24
N GLN A 28 21.67 11.12 -5.17
CA GLN A 28 21.97 10.14 -6.21
C GLN A 28 20.79 9.15 -6.36
N PRO A 29 20.50 8.70 -7.58
CA PRO A 29 19.51 7.65 -7.79
C PRO A 29 19.93 6.34 -7.11
N LEU A 30 18.98 5.67 -6.46
CA LEU A 30 19.21 4.33 -5.91
C LEU A 30 18.94 3.27 -6.99
N LYS A 31 19.87 2.33 -7.14
CA LYS A 31 19.71 1.20 -8.05
C LYS A 31 18.82 0.14 -7.41
N ILE A 32 17.68 -0.15 -8.05
CA ILE A 32 16.68 -1.10 -7.55
C ILE A 32 16.52 -2.24 -8.55
N LEU A 33 16.82 -3.46 -8.12
CA LEU A 33 16.41 -4.67 -8.85
C LEU A 33 14.98 -5.03 -8.45
N GLY A 34 14.03 -4.88 -9.36
CA GLY A 34 12.60 -4.95 -9.05
C GLY A 34 11.79 -5.70 -10.09
N THR A 35 10.50 -5.41 -10.13
CA THR A 35 9.55 -5.95 -11.13
C THR A 35 8.98 -4.83 -12.00
N ARG A 36 8.24 -5.15 -13.06
CA ARG A 36 7.45 -4.13 -13.78
C ARG A 36 6.41 -3.47 -12.87
N LEU A 37 5.92 -4.15 -11.82
CA LEU A 37 5.08 -3.54 -10.80
C LEU A 37 5.84 -2.45 -10.03
N THR A 38 7.11 -2.69 -9.68
CA THR A 38 7.97 -1.68 -9.02
C THR A 38 8.10 -0.43 -9.90
N LEU A 39 8.32 -0.60 -11.21
CA LEU A 39 8.39 0.52 -12.15
C LEU A 39 7.05 1.27 -12.27
N ARG A 40 5.92 0.55 -12.34
CA ARG A 40 4.58 1.16 -12.39
C ARG A 40 4.27 1.96 -11.14
N ILE A 41 4.62 1.44 -9.96
CA ILE A 41 4.45 2.16 -8.71
C ILE A 41 5.36 3.38 -8.66
N ALA A 42 6.62 3.29 -9.07
CA ALA A 42 7.51 4.45 -9.12
C ALA A 42 6.94 5.58 -9.98
N LYS A 43 6.38 5.25 -11.15
CA LYS A 43 5.68 6.21 -12.03
C LYS A 43 4.45 6.81 -11.38
N LEU A 44 3.59 5.98 -10.78
CA LEU A 44 2.40 6.44 -10.07
C LEU A 44 2.76 7.43 -8.95
N LEU A 45 3.86 7.17 -8.23
CA LEU A 45 4.34 8.02 -7.14
C LEU A 45 5.17 9.23 -7.63
N GLU A 46 5.40 9.34 -8.94
CA GLU A 46 6.25 10.35 -9.61
C GLU A 46 7.66 10.41 -8.97
N CYS A 47 8.26 9.24 -8.79
CA CYS A 47 9.55 9.11 -8.13
C CYS A 47 10.58 8.33 -8.95
N GLU A 48 10.32 8.00 -10.21
CA GLU A 48 11.27 7.29 -11.06
C GLU A 48 12.64 7.98 -11.17
N LYS A 49 12.69 9.32 -11.13
CA LYS A 49 13.96 10.07 -11.18
C LYS A 49 14.91 9.78 -10.01
N HIS A 50 14.38 9.25 -8.91
CA HIS A 50 15.16 8.88 -7.72
C HIS A 50 15.72 7.46 -7.80
N PHE A 51 15.39 6.71 -8.85
CA PHE A 51 15.69 5.29 -8.94
C PHE A 51 16.19 4.88 -10.32
N GLU A 52 17.21 4.04 -10.34
CA GLU A 52 17.55 3.24 -11.52
C GLU A 52 16.91 1.86 -11.33
N ILE A 53 15.67 1.71 -11.81
CA ILE A 53 14.88 0.48 -11.64
C ILE A 53 15.16 -0.48 -12.78
N ILE A 54 15.67 -1.66 -12.44
CA ILE A 54 15.94 -2.76 -13.36
C ILE A 54 14.84 -3.82 -13.14
N PRO A 55 13.84 -3.91 -14.04
CA PRO A 55 12.74 -4.86 -13.89
C PRO A 55 13.17 -6.26 -14.36
N VAL A 56 13.36 -7.18 -13.41
CA VAL A 56 13.75 -8.58 -13.70
C VAL A 56 12.55 -9.44 -14.06
N PHE A 57 11.39 -9.15 -13.45
CA PHE A 57 10.16 -9.92 -13.62
C PHE A 57 8.98 -9.02 -13.96
N GLU A 58 7.97 -9.57 -14.65
CA GLU A 58 6.70 -8.88 -14.92
C GLU A 58 5.89 -8.66 -13.64
N ASN A 59 5.78 -9.70 -12.83
CA ASN A 59 4.99 -9.75 -11.59
C ASN A 59 5.83 -10.29 -10.43
N VAL A 60 5.20 -10.48 -9.27
CA VAL A 60 5.81 -11.19 -8.15
C VAL A 60 6.28 -12.58 -8.63
N PRO A 61 7.58 -12.89 -8.52
CA PRO A 61 8.15 -14.15 -9.02
C PRO A 61 7.46 -15.40 -8.45
N ALA A 62 7.41 -16.47 -9.25
CA ALA A 62 6.82 -17.75 -8.90
C ALA A 62 7.45 -18.38 -7.65
N PHE A 63 8.74 -18.16 -7.40
CA PHE A 63 9.39 -18.65 -6.18
C PHE A 63 8.87 -17.96 -4.90
N TYR A 64 8.21 -16.80 -5.03
CA TYR A 64 7.47 -16.19 -3.91
C TYR A 64 6.02 -16.67 -3.78
N ASP A 65 5.45 -17.34 -4.79
CA ASP A 65 4.06 -17.83 -4.83
C ASP A 65 3.95 -19.27 -5.37
N LEU A 66 4.77 -20.16 -4.80
CA LEU A 66 4.88 -21.58 -5.18
C LEU A 66 3.54 -22.30 -5.28
N LYS A 67 2.62 -22.02 -4.34
CA LYS A 67 1.30 -22.68 -4.29
C LYS A 67 0.44 -22.35 -5.51
N LYS A 68 0.58 -21.16 -6.09
CA LYS A 68 -0.23 -20.73 -7.24
C LYS A 68 0.47 -20.97 -8.57
N GLN A 69 1.79 -20.79 -8.62
CA GLN A 69 2.55 -20.81 -9.87
C GLN A 69 3.30 -22.13 -10.12
N GLY A 70 3.44 -22.98 -9.09
CA GLY A 70 4.06 -24.29 -9.21
C GLY A 70 5.59 -24.27 -9.12
N VAL A 71 6.15 -25.44 -8.83
CA VAL A 71 7.58 -25.63 -8.51
C VAL A 71 8.48 -25.40 -9.73
N PHE A 72 8.06 -25.81 -10.92
CA PHE A 72 8.86 -25.68 -12.14
C PHE A 72 9.13 -24.20 -12.48
N LEU A 73 8.09 -23.36 -12.47
CA LEU A 73 8.23 -21.92 -12.69
C LEU A 73 9.05 -21.27 -11.59
N ALA A 74 8.88 -21.68 -10.33
CA ALA A 74 9.68 -21.17 -9.22
C ALA A 74 11.17 -21.45 -9.39
N MET A 75 11.56 -22.65 -9.83
CA MET A 75 12.97 -22.98 -10.09
C MET A 75 13.53 -22.13 -11.23
N LYS A 76 12.76 -21.96 -12.31
CA LYS A 76 13.14 -21.10 -13.44
C LYS A 76 13.35 -19.65 -12.99
N ASP A 77 12.40 -19.10 -12.24
CA ASP A 77 12.48 -17.72 -11.74
C ASP A 77 13.64 -17.55 -10.75
N PHE A 78 13.92 -18.56 -9.93
CA PHE A 78 15.06 -18.55 -9.02
C PHE A 78 16.40 -18.48 -9.76
N LEU A 79 16.60 -19.34 -10.77
CA LEU A 79 17.81 -19.32 -11.60
C LEU A 79 17.95 -18.00 -12.37
N TRP A 80 16.83 -17.46 -12.86
CA TRP A 80 16.80 -16.16 -13.52
C TRP A 80 17.18 -15.02 -12.58
N LEU A 81 16.70 -15.05 -11.33
CA LEU A 81 17.11 -14.10 -10.31
C LEU A 81 18.63 -14.19 -10.05
N LEU A 82 19.18 -15.38 -9.83
CA LEU A 82 20.63 -15.54 -9.61
C LEU A 82 21.46 -14.97 -10.77
N LYS A 83 21.01 -15.20 -12.01
CA LYS A 83 21.61 -14.61 -13.20
C LYS A 83 21.58 -13.08 -13.15
N ALA A 84 20.41 -12.49 -12.88
CA ALA A 84 20.26 -11.04 -12.79
C ALA A 84 21.10 -10.42 -11.66
N LEU A 85 21.21 -11.09 -10.51
CA LEU A 85 22.04 -10.64 -9.39
C LEU A 85 23.52 -10.54 -9.78
N LYS A 86 24.01 -11.53 -10.53
CA LYS A 86 25.38 -11.55 -11.04
C LYS A 86 25.59 -10.49 -12.13
N GLU A 87 24.68 -10.39 -13.10
CA GLU A 87 24.77 -9.45 -14.22
C GLU A 87 24.75 -7.98 -13.77
N HIS A 88 24.03 -7.67 -12.70
CA HIS A 88 23.90 -6.31 -12.17
C HIS A 88 24.75 -6.04 -10.92
N GLU A 89 25.70 -6.92 -10.63
CA GLU A 89 26.65 -6.80 -9.50
C GLU A 89 25.97 -6.46 -8.17
N VAL A 90 24.84 -7.12 -7.89
CA VAL A 90 24.06 -6.88 -6.68
C VAL A 90 24.86 -7.39 -5.48
N LYS A 91 25.12 -6.49 -4.53
CA LYS A 91 25.94 -6.79 -3.35
C LYS A 91 25.12 -7.35 -2.18
N CYS A 92 23.84 -6.98 -2.11
CA CYS A 92 22.97 -7.38 -1.02
C CYS A 92 21.49 -7.35 -1.45
N LEU A 93 20.69 -8.28 -0.96
CA LEU A 93 19.23 -8.23 -1.01
C LEU A 93 18.69 -7.64 0.29
N ILE A 94 17.70 -6.74 0.19
CA ILE A 94 17.03 -6.19 1.37
C ILE A 94 15.56 -6.59 1.36
N LEU A 95 14.92 -6.54 2.53
CA LEU A 95 13.49 -6.81 2.71
C LEU A 95 13.07 -8.24 2.37
N GLU A 96 14.00 -9.18 2.31
CA GLU A 96 13.68 -10.60 2.23
C GLU A 96 12.97 -11.05 3.50
N LYS A 97 12.00 -11.95 3.34
CA LYS A 97 11.31 -12.58 4.47
C LYS A 97 12.24 -13.65 5.05
N GLN A 98 12.43 -13.66 6.37
CA GLN A 98 13.21 -14.70 7.06
C GLN A 98 12.50 -16.07 7.03
N ASP A 99 12.49 -16.69 5.86
CA ASP A 99 11.95 -18.02 5.60
C ASP A 99 12.96 -18.87 4.80
N PHE A 100 12.59 -20.11 4.47
CA PHE A 100 13.48 -21.05 3.77
C PHE A 100 14.03 -20.49 2.44
N ARG A 101 13.32 -19.56 1.79
CA ARG A 101 13.73 -18.97 0.51
C ARG A 101 14.86 -17.98 0.73
N SER A 102 14.76 -17.15 1.76
CA SER A 102 15.88 -16.30 2.17
C SER A 102 17.08 -17.14 2.60
N ALA A 103 16.87 -18.26 3.30
CA ALA A 103 17.95 -19.17 3.65
C ALA A 103 18.64 -19.71 2.38
N LEU A 104 17.88 -20.10 1.36
CA LEU A 104 18.44 -20.54 0.08
C LEU A 104 19.19 -19.41 -0.66
N LEU A 105 18.59 -18.23 -0.78
CA LEU A 105 19.22 -17.06 -1.42
C LEU A 105 20.49 -16.62 -0.69
N SER A 106 20.55 -16.78 0.64
CA SER A 106 21.69 -16.36 1.47
C SER A 106 22.98 -17.14 1.16
N GLN A 107 22.87 -18.29 0.50
CA GLN A 107 24.03 -19.06 0.02
C GLN A 107 24.73 -18.38 -1.16
N PHE A 108 24.06 -17.48 -1.88
CA PHE A 108 24.54 -16.84 -3.10
C PHE A 108 24.82 -15.35 -2.92
N ILE A 109 24.12 -14.67 -2.02
CA ILE A 109 24.23 -13.23 -1.80
C ILE A 109 23.91 -12.87 -0.35
N PRO A 110 24.60 -11.89 0.27
CA PRO A 110 24.22 -11.36 1.57
C PRO A 110 22.78 -10.85 1.58
N ILE A 111 22.05 -11.16 2.66
CA ILE A 111 20.66 -10.74 2.84
C ILE A 111 20.54 -9.94 4.12
N THR A 112 19.89 -8.78 4.04
CA THR A 112 19.46 -8.02 5.21
C THR A 112 17.94 -8.06 5.31
N THR A 113 17.44 -8.44 6.49
CA THR A 113 16.01 -8.63 6.73
C THR A 113 15.48 -7.65 7.76
N PRO A 114 14.17 -7.30 7.72
CA PRO A 114 13.55 -6.44 8.73
C PRO A 114 13.59 -7.06 10.13
N ASN A 115 13.60 -6.24 11.17
CA ASN A 115 13.57 -6.69 12.57
C ASN A 115 12.19 -7.28 12.91
N LYS A 116 12.12 -8.55 13.28
CA LYS A 116 10.85 -9.26 13.57
C LYS A 116 10.09 -8.70 14.77
N GLU A 117 10.75 -7.99 15.67
CA GLU A 117 10.12 -7.43 16.87
C GLU A 117 9.27 -6.19 16.54
N ILE A 118 9.58 -5.51 15.43
CA ILE A 118 8.86 -4.31 15.00
C ILE A 118 7.70 -4.72 14.11
N LYS A 119 6.49 -4.69 14.69
CA LYS A 119 5.26 -5.08 14.00
C LYS A 119 4.91 -4.16 12.84
N ASN A 120 5.03 -2.84 13.02
CA ASN A 120 4.63 -1.88 12.00
C ASN A 120 5.64 -1.83 10.84
N VAL A 121 5.17 -2.10 9.62
CA VAL A 121 6.00 -2.20 8.42
C VAL A 121 6.69 -0.89 8.06
N TYR A 122 6.07 0.27 8.30
CA TYR A 122 6.72 1.56 8.03
C TYR A 122 7.93 1.77 8.95
N GLN A 123 7.72 1.58 10.25
CA GLN A 123 8.78 1.72 11.27
C GLN A 123 9.91 0.72 11.04
N ASN A 124 9.55 -0.53 10.79
CA ASN A 124 10.52 -1.60 10.58
C ASN A 124 11.42 -1.34 9.35
N ARG A 125 10.84 -0.84 8.25
CA ARG A 125 11.60 -0.48 7.05
C ARG A 125 12.44 0.78 7.24
N GLN A 126 11.92 1.78 7.96
CA GLN A 126 12.70 2.96 8.31
C GLN A 126 13.94 2.58 9.12
N GLU A 127 13.80 1.71 10.13
CA GLU A 127 14.94 1.23 10.91
C GLU A 127 15.95 0.49 10.04
N LEU A 128 15.49 -0.48 9.24
CA LEU A 128 16.34 -1.23 8.33
C LEU A 128 17.12 -0.32 7.37
N PHE A 129 16.43 0.64 6.74
CA PHE A 129 17.07 1.57 5.82
C PHE A 129 18.00 2.54 6.53
N SER A 130 17.69 2.96 7.76
CA SER A 130 18.58 3.79 8.56
C SER A 130 19.89 3.05 8.86
N GLN A 131 19.81 1.77 9.20
CA GLN A 131 20.98 0.92 9.45
C GLN A 131 21.83 0.74 8.18
N ILE A 132 21.19 0.54 7.02
CA ILE A 132 21.89 0.28 5.75
C ILE A 132 22.53 1.55 5.18
N TYR A 133 21.84 2.68 5.26
CA TYR A 133 22.25 3.91 4.58
C TYR A 133 22.82 4.99 5.50
N GLY A 134 22.78 4.79 6.82
CA GLY A 134 23.30 5.75 7.79
C GLY A 134 22.52 7.06 7.86
N HIS A 135 21.25 7.08 7.44
CA HIS A 135 20.41 8.27 7.46
C HIS A 135 19.25 8.10 8.43
N ALA A 136 19.05 9.09 9.30
CA ALA A 136 17.80 9.25 10.02
C ALA A 136 16.70 9.72 9.05
N PHE A 137 15.48 9.23 9.22
CA PHE A 137 14.34 9.64 8.41
C PHE A 137 13.65 10.88 8.99
N ASP A 138 13.37 11.86 8.13
CA ASP A 138 12.59 13.06 8.45
C ASP A 138 11.16 12.82 7.98
N ASN A 139 10.38 12.09 8.78
CA ASN A 139 8.98 11.78 8.47
C ASN A 139 8.02 12.57 9.38
N PRO A 140 7.88 13.90 9.18
CA PRO A 140 6.89 14.66 9.91
C PRO A 140 5.51 14.12 9.55
N LEU A 141 4.79 13.66 10.57
CA LEU A 141 3.41 13.21 10.41
C LEU A 141 2.56 14.41 10.01
N TYR A 142 1.80 14.27 8.91
CA TYR A 142 0.81 15.28 8.57
C TYR A 142 -0.45 15.07 9.43
N PRO A 143 -1.07 16.16 9.93
CA PRO A 143 -2.30 16.04 10.70
C PRO A 143 -3.43 15.60 9.77
N MET A 144 -4.17 14.57 10.17
CA MET A 144 -5.46 14.29 9.54
C MET A 144 -6.47 15.31 10.06
N ASN A 145 -6.87 16.24 9.19
CA ASN A 145 -7.79 17.32 9.52
C ASN A 145 -8.82 17.48 8.41
N LEU A 146 -10.06 17.10 8.72
CA LEU A 146 -11.21 17.29 7.85
C LEU A 146 -11.89 18.60 8.23
N LYS A 147 -11.41 19.71 7.69
CA LYS A 147 -12.10 21.00 7.83
C LYS A 147 -13.14 21.14 6.73
N ASN A 148 -14.42 21.08 7.10
CA ASN A 148 -15.56 21.24 6.18
C ASN A 148 -15.46 20.35 4.92
N PRO A 149 -15.35 19.02 5.07
CA PRO A 149 -15.22 18.12 3.93
C PRO A 149 -16.45 18.23 3.02
N LYS A 150 -16.23 18.16 1.71
CA LYS A 150 -17.29 18.19 0.68
C LYS A 150 -17.24 16.97 -0.21
N LYS A 151 -16.05 16.53 -0.60
CA LYS A 151 -15.82 15.43 -1.55
C LYS A 151 -15.28 14.20 -0.83
N ILE A 152 -16.03 13.10 -0.89
CA ILE A 152 -15.64 11.83 -0.29
C ILE A 152 -15.49 10.80 -1.39
N LEU A 153 -14.34 10.13 -1.42
CA LEU A 153 -14.07 9.02 -2.32
C LEU A 153 -14.18 7.72 -1.55
N ILE A 154 -15.02 6.79 -2.00
CA ILE A 154 -15.23 5.50 -1.37
C ILE A 154 -14.81 4.39 -2.33
N ASN A 155 -13.94 3.51 -1.87
CA ASN A 155 -13.62 2.25 -2.54
C ASN A 155 -13.97 1.08 -1.62
N PRO A 156 -15.10 0.40 -1.84
CA PRO A 156 -15.51 -0.75 -1.04
C PRO A 156 -14.68 -2.00 -1.35
N PHE A 157 -14.03 -2.06 -2.52
CA PHE A 157 -13.41 -3.27 -3.00
C PHE A 157 -11.91 -3.35 -2.67
N THR A 158 -11.47 -4.53 -2.24
CA THR A 158 -10.05 -4.87 -2.19
C THR A 158 -9.83 -6.18 -2.94
N ARG A 159 -8.57 -6.48 -3.28
CA ARG A 159 -8.17 -7.76 -3.92
C ARG A 159 -8.63 -9.00 -3.15
N SER A 160 -8.87 -8.88 -1.84
CA SER A 160 -9.30 -9.98 -0.98
C SER A 160 -10.70 -9.67 -0.46
N ILE A 161 -11.66 -10.55 -0.74
CA ILE A 161 -13.07 -10.30 -0.43
C ILE A 161 -13.30 -10.14 1.09
N ASP A 162 -12.54 -10.85 1.92
CA ASP A 162 -12.54 -10.76 3.38
C ASP A 162 -12.12 -9.39 3.93
N ARG A 163 -11.47 -8.54 3.12
CA ARG A 163 -11.09 -7.17 3.47
C ARG A 163 -11.94 -6.09 2.79
N SER A 164 -12.86 -6.49 1.92
CA SER A 164 -13.76 -5.56 1.24
C SER A 164 -14.88 -5.11 2.18
N ILE A 165 -15.41 -3.90 2.00
CA ILE A 165 -16.56 -3.39 2.74
C ILE A 165 -17.80 -4.16 2.25
N PRO A 166 -18.48 -4.98 3.08
CA PRO A 166 -19.69 -5.68 2.68
C PRO A 166 -20.78 -4.69 2.30
N LEU A 167 -21.67 -5.12 1.40
CA LEU A 167 -22.75 -4.27 0.87
C LEU A 167 -23.59 -3.64 1.99
N GLU A 168 -23.90 -4.39 3.04
CA GLU A 168 -24.68 -3.90 4.20
C GLU A 168 -23.99 -2.72 4.88
N HIS A 169 -22.68 -2.81 5.10
CA HIS A 169 -21.90 -1.74 5.72
C HIS A 169 -21.74 -0.56 4.76
N LEU A 170 -21.56 -0.81 3.46
CA LEU A 170 -21.51 0.23 2.44
C LEU A 170 -22.80 1.05 2.42
N LYS A 171 -23.97 0.39 2.46
CA LYS A 171 -25.28 1.08 2.55
C LYS A 171 -25.39 1.98 3.79
N ILE A 172 -24.89 1.53 4.94
CA ILE A 172 -24.83 2.35 6.16
C ILE A 172 -23.92 3.57 5.94
N VAL A 173 -22.74 3.39 5.35
CA VAL A 173 -21.82 4.49 5.04
C VAL A 173 -22.46 5.50 4.10
N LEU A 174 -23.08 5.06 3.01
CA LEU A 174 -23.76 5.93 2.05
C LEU A 174 -24.92 6.70 2.69
N LYS A 175 -25.71 6.04 3.54
CA LYS A 175 -26.78 6.68 4.32
C LYS A 175 -26.24 7.81 5.21
N LEU A 176 -25.16 7.55 5.95
CA LEU A 176 -24.55 8.53 6.86
C LEU A 176 -23.89 9.70 6.10
N LEU A 177 -23.38 9.44 4.89
CA LEU A 177 -22.66 10.43 4.08
C LEU A 177 -23.51 11.08 2.98
N LYS A 178 -24.84 10.87 3.01
CA LYS A 178 -25.79 11.46 2.05
C LYS A 178 -25.65 12.99 1.85
N PRO A 179 -25.29 13.81 2.86
CA PRO A 179 -25.10 15.26 2.66
C PRO A 179 -23.87 15.66 1.83
N PHE A 180 -22.95 14.73 1.54
CA PHE A 180 -21.67 15.02 0.88
C PHE A 180 -21.68 14.65 -0.60
N CYS A 181 -20.74 15.20 -1.36
CA CYS A 181 -20.45 14.74 -2.71
C CYS A 181 -19.68 13.43 -2.64
N VAL A 182 -20.39 12.31 -2.79
CA VAL A 182 -19.81 10.96 -2.70
C VAL A 182 -19.47 10.44 -4.10
N THR A 183 -18.21 10.06 -4.28
CA THR A 183 -17.74 9.30 -5.44
C THR A 183 -17.52 7.84 -5.04
N LEU A 184 -18.23 6.90 -5.68
CA LEU A 184 -18.05 5.47 -5.48
C LEU A 184 -17.18 4.87 -6.59
N LEU A 185 -16.07 4.25 -6.20
CA LEU A 185 -15.23 3.43 -7.07
C LEU A 185 -15.75 1.99 -7.11
N ASP A 186 -15.93 1.46 -8.31
CA ASP A 186 -16.40 0.10 -8.53
C ASP A 186 -15.70 -0.54 -9.73
N PHE A 187 -14.46 -0.99 -9.50
CA PHE A 187 -13.59 -1.52 -10.56
C PHE A 187 -14.20 -2.70 -11.34
N GLU A 188 -15.08 -3.48 -10.70
CA GLU A 188 -15.67 -4.69 -11.24
C GLU A 188 -17.19 -4.57 -11.50
N GLU A 189 -17.75 -3.36 -11.41
CA GLU A 189 -19.18 -3.08 -11.64
C GLU A 189 -20.15 -3.89 -10.73
N ARG A 190 -19.69 -4.30 -9.55
CA ARG A 190 -20.47 -5.11 -8.58
C ARG A 190 -21.59 -4.34 -7.90
N TYR A 191 -21.51 -3.01 -7.90
CA TYR A 191 -22.35 -2.06 -7.20
C TYR A 191 -23.01 -1.07 -8.17
N ALA A 192 -23.14 -1.41 -9.47
CA ALA A 192 -23.77 -0.57 -10.47
C ALA A 192 -25.20 -0.13 -10.09
N PHE A 193 -25.93 -0.97 -9.34
CA PHE A 193 -27.26 -0.66 -8.81
C PHE A 193 -27.29 0.44 -7.73
N LEU A 194 -26.12 0.85 -7.19
CA LEU A 194 -26.00 1.96 -6.24
C LEU A 194 -25.67 3.30 -6.94
N LYS A 195 -25.65 3.35 -8.28
CA LYS A 195 -25.26 4.55 -9.03
C LYS A 195 -26.08 5.79 -8.66
N ASP A 196 -27.38 5.62 -8.39
CA ASP A 196 -28.29 6.71 -8.05
C ASP A 196 -28.25 7.09 -6.55
N GLU A 197 -27.54 6.30 -5.72
CA GLU A 197 -27.33 6.56 -4.29
C GLU A 197 -26.10 7.43 -4.01
N VAL A 198 -25.34 7.78 -5.04
CA VAL A 198 -24.08 8.54 -4.95
C VAL A 198 -24.03 9.67 -5.96
N THR A 199 -23.22 10.69 -5.69
CA THR A 199 -23.07 11.83 -6.62
C THR A 199 -22.36 11.42 -7.89
N HIS A 200 -21.32 10.59 -7.77
CA HIS A 200 -20.56 10.08 -8.90
C HIS A 200 -20.28 8.58 -8.73
N TYR A 201 -20.57 7.81 -9.77
CA TYR A 201 -20.21 6.41 -9.86
C TYR A 201 -19.11 6.23 -10.92
N ARG A 202 -18.04 5.52 -10.56
CA ARG A 202 -16.88 5.32 -11.44
C ARG A 202 -16.54 3.84 -11.49
N ALA A 203 -16.67 3.26 -12.68
CA ALA A 203 -16.25 1.89 -12.97
C ALA A 203 -15.02 1.87 -13.89
N LYS A 204 -14.32 0.72 -13.93
CA LYS A 204 -13.16 0.48 -14.83
C LYS A 204 -12.09 1.59 -14.79
N THR A 205 -11.94 2.23 -13.64
CA THR A 205 -11.05 3.38 -13.45
C THR A 205 -9.60 2.92 -13.37
N SER A 206 -8.72 3.57 -14.11
CA SER A 206 -7.28 3.31 -14.08
C SER A 206 -6.65 3.78 -12.77
N LEU A 207 -5.45 3.29 -12.46
CA LEU A 207 -4.77 3.65 -11.20
C LEU A 207 -4.37 5.14 -11.13
N GLU A 208 -4.02 5.74 -12.27
CA GLU A 208 -3.72 7.18 -12.37
C GLU A 208 -4.97 8.03 -12.13
N GLU A 209 -6.11 7.64 -12.70
CA GLU A 209 -7.39 8.31 -12.44
C GLU A 209 -7.78 8.19 -10.96
N VAL A 210 -7.57 7.02 -10.34
CA VAL A 210 -7.82 6.84 -8.90
C VAL A 210 -6.92 7.74 -8.06
N LYS A 211 -5.63 7.86 -8.40
CA LYS A 211 -4.71 8.81 -7.75
C LYS A 211 -5.23 10.24 -7.84
N ASN A 212 -5.71 10.67 -9.01
CA ASN A 212 -6.27 12.00 -9.19
C ASN A 212 -7.56 12.20 -8.37
N LEU A 213 -8.44 11.21 -8.33
CA LEU A 213 -9.65 11.25 -7.49
C LEU A 213 -9.30 11.31 -5.98
N ILE A 214 -8.23 10.62 -5.54
CA ILE A 214 -7.73 10.75 -4.16
C ILE A 214 -7.21 12.18 -3.93
N LEU A 215 -6.48 12.76 -4.89
CA LEU A 215 -5.97 14.12 -4.78
C LEU A 215 -7.08 15.18 -4.72
N GLU A 216 -8.19 14.95 -5.42
CA GLU A 216 -9.35 15.84 -5.47
C GLU A 216 -10.32 15.67 -4.30
N SER A 217 -10.24 14.57 -3.56
CA SER A 217 -11.13 14.30 -2.42
C SER A 217 -10.58 14.86 -1.11
N ASP A 218 -11.50 15.20 -0.21
CA ASP A 218 -11.19 15.64 1.15
C ASP A 218 -10.94 14.45 2.07
N LEU A 219 -11.56 13.31 1.75
CA LEU A 219 -11.47 12.04 2.47
C LEU A 219 -11.55 10.84 1.51
N TYR A 220 -10.60 9.92 1.64
CA TYR A 220 -10.68 8.58 1.04
C TYR A 220 -11.15 7.54 2.06
N ILE A 221 -12.12 6.69 1.72
CA ILE A 221 -12.64 5.62 2.57
C ILE A 221 -12.44 4.28 1.86
N GLY A 222 -11.88 3.29 2.55
CA GLY A 222 -11.75 1.95 1.99
C GLY A 222 -11.29 0.90 2.99
N GLY A 223 -11.19 -0.35 2.52
CA GLY A 223 -10.57 -1.42 3.28
C GLY A 223 -9.04 -1.31 3.34
N ASP A 224 -8.44 -2.04 4.28
CA ASP A 224 -6.99 -2.22 4.41
C ASP A 224 -6.35 -2.77 3.11
N SER A 225 -5.84 -1.86 2.29
CA SER A 225 -5.45 -2.11 0.91
C SER A 225 -4.44 -1.08 0.40
N PHE A 226 -3.88 -1.35 -0.78
CA PHE A 226 -2.94 -0.48 -1.49
C PHE A 226 -3.37 1.00 -1.52
N LEU A 227 -4.66 1.28 -1.77
CA LEU A 227 -5.15 2.64 -1.95
C LEU A 227 -5.18 3.46 -0.65
N ILE A 228 -5.26 2.83 0.53
CA ILE A 228 -5.07 3.52 1.81
C ILE A 228 -3.64 4.05 1.91
N HIS A 229 -2.66 3.23 1.55
CA HIS A 229 -1.26 3.64 1.57
C HIS A 229 -0.94 4.69 0.50
N LEU A 230 -1.62 4.64 -0.65
CA LEU A 230 -1.54 5.69 -1.66
C LEU A 230 -2.11 7.02 -1.13
N ALA A 231 -3.27 7.01 -0.48
CA ALA A 231 -3.82 8.19 0.16
C ALA A 231 -2.88 8.76 1.23
N TYR A 232 -2.26 7.90 2.04
CA TYR A 232 -1.24 8.29 3.00
C TYR A 232 -0.02 8.95 2.33
N TYR A 233 0.53 8.33 1.28
CA TYR A 233 1.67 8.88 0.53
C TYR A 233 1.36 10.28 -0.05
N LEU A 234 0.14 10.45 -0.57
CA LEU A 234 -0.34 11.71 -1.15
C LEU A 234 -0.73 12.76 -0.07
N LYS A 235 -0.49 12.45 1.22
CA LYS A 235 -0.84 13.30 2.37
C LYS A 235 -2.32 13.67 2.43
N LYS A 236 -3.19 12.73 2.08
CA LYS A 236 -4.66 12.91 2.12
C LYS A 236 -5.27 12.27 3.35
N ASN A 237 -6.42 12.79 3.78
CA ASN A 237 -7.18 12.17 4.86
C ASN A 237 -7.75 10.84 4.36
N TYR A 238 -7.75 9.85 5.23
CA TYR A 238 -8.30 8.54 4.92
C TYR A 238 -9.06 7.95 6.11
N PHE A 239 -9.95 7.00 5.82
CA PHE A 239 -10.64 6.19 6.81
C PHE A 239 -10.58 4.71 6.43
N ILE A 240 -10.08 3.87 7.34
CA ILE A 240 -9.85 2.44 7.08
C ILE A 240 -10.94 1.58 7.72
N PHE A 241 -11.46 0.63 6.96
CA PHE A 241 -12.21 -0.51 7.51
C PHE A 241 -11.28 -1.72 7.71
N PHE A 242 -11.24 -2.22 8.94
CA PHE A 242 -10.52 -3.45 9.31
C PHE A 242 -11.52 -4.58 9.63
N TYR A 243 -11.58 -5.59 8.75
CA TYR A 243 -12.35 -6.82 8.96
C TYR A 243 -11.52 -7.97 9.56
N ARG A 244 -10.27 -7.68 9.93
CA ARG A 244 -9.38 -8.50 10.74
C ARG A 244 -8.38 -7.59 11.45
N ASP A 245 -7.74 -8.06 12.51
CA ASP A 245 -6.63 -7.32 13.11
C ASP A 245 -5.44 -7.32 12.13
N ASN A 246 -5.06 -6.13 11.66
CA ASN A 246 -3.89 -5.94 10.80
C ASN A 246 -3.22 -4.58 11.08
N ASP A 247 -2.76 -4.41 12.31
CA ASP A 247 -2.13 -3.17 12.75
C ASP A 247 -0.71 -3.00 12.15
N ASP A 248 -0.12 -4.09 11.63
CA ASP A 248 1.21 -4.12 11.01
C ASP A 248 1.34 -3.17 9.81
N PHE A 249 0.24 -2.94 9.09
CA PHE A 249 0.19 -2.05 7.92
C PHE A 249 -0.46 -0.69 8.21
N MET A 250 -0.78 -0.37 9.46
CA MET A 250 -1.36 0.93 9.79
C MET A 250 -0.41 2.06 9.35
N PRO A 251 -0.87 3.06 8.58
CA PRO A 251 0.00 4.19 8.25
C PRO A 251 0.41 4.96 9.52
N PRO A 252 1.62 5.54 9.58
CA PRO A 252 2.19 6.14 10.79
C PRO A 252 1.34 7.22 11.50
N ASN A 253 0.53 7.98 10.76
CA ASN A 253 -0.38 8.98 11.36
C ASN A 253 -1.79 8.42 11.67
N GLY A 254 -2.00 7.11 11.51
CA GLY A 254 -3.25 6.40 11.72
C GLY A 254 -3.72 6.34 13.17
N GLY A 255 -4.28 7.45 13.68
CA GLY A 255 -4.90 7.48 15.01
C GLY A 255 -6.23 6.71 15.09
N ASN A 256 -6.66 6.38 16.31
CA ASN A 256 -7.91 5.64 16.61
C ASN A 256 -9.18 6.21 15.95
N LYS A 257 -9.21 7.49 15.57
CA LYS A 257 -10.37 8.13 14.93
C LYS A 257 -10.48 7.81 13.43
N ASN A 258 -9.40 7.34 12.81
CA ASN A 258 -9.25 7.24 11.35
C ASN A 258 -9.45 5.80 10.82
N PHE A 259 -9.99 4.92 11.67
CA PHE A 259 -10.35 3.58 11.28
C PHE A 259 -11.49 3.03 12.13
N LEU A 260 -12.10 1.96 11.62
CA LEU A 260 -13.02 1.11 12.35
C LEU A 260 -12.57 -0.36 12.24
N LYS A 261 -12.36 -1.02 13.39
CA LYS A 261 -12.23 -2.48 13.46
C LYS A 261 -13.62 -3.11 13.37
N ALA A 262 -14.18 -3.17 12.17
CA ALA A 262 -15.53 -3.63 11.90
C ALA A 262 -15.81 -5.04 12.42
N HIS A 263 -14.82 -5.94 12.39
CA HIS A 263 -14.93 -7.29 12.95
C HIS A 263 -15.09 -7.35 14.48
N LYS A 264 -14.85 -6.23 15.20
CA LYS A 264 -15.05 -6.11 16.65
C LYS A 264 -16.31 -5.31 17.02
N SER A 265 -17.03 -4.79 16.03
CA SER A 265 -18.20 -3.95 16.26
C SER A 265 -19.46 -4.80 16.29
N HIS A 266 -20.23 -4.69 17.37
CA HIS A 266 -21.56 -5.27 17.48
C HIS A 266 -22.64 -4.38 16.83
N TYR A 267 -22.41 -3.06 16.73
CA TYR A 267 -23.37 -2.08 16.22
C TYR A 267 -22.69 -1.10 15.24
N ILE A 268 -22.45 -1.56 14.01
CA ILE A 268 -21.65 -0.85 13.00
C ILE A 268 -22.13 0.58 12.74
N GLU A 269 -23.45 0.80 12.62
CA GLU A 269 -23.99 2.14 12.36
C GLU A 269 -23.70 3.13 13.50
N GLN A 270 -23.83 2.69 14.76
CA GLN A 270 -23.56 3.53 15.92
C GLN A 270 -22.07 3.84 16.06
N ASP A 271 -21.23 2.83 15.87
CA ASP A 271 -19.77 2.97 15.94
C ASP A 271 -19.24 3.87 14.81
N LEU A 272 -19.76 3.72 13.57
CA LEU A 272 -19.45 4.61 12.46
C LEU A 272 -19.91 6.02 12.73
N ALA A 273 -21.14 6.22 13.20
CA ALA A 273 -21.66 7.55 13.51
C ALA A 273 -20.79 8.27 14.56
N LYS A 274 -20.31 7.54 15.57
CA LYS A 274 -19.37 8.08 16.57
C LYS A 274 -18.04 8.49 15.94
N LYS A 275 -17.45 7.66 15.08
CA LYS A 275 -16.20 7.99 14.37
C LYS A 275 -16.39 9.19 13.43
N PHE A 276 -17.47 9.21 12.67
CA PHE A 276 -17.77 10.26 11.70
C PHE A 276 -18.04 11.61 12.37
N ARG A 277 -18.74 11.65 13.51
CA ARG A 277 -18.84 12.88 14.33
C ARG A 277 -17.48 13.40 14.77
N HIS A 278 -16.58 12.51 15.23
CA HIS A 278 -15.22 12.92 15.59
C HIS A 278 -14.38 13.43 14.42
N LEU A 279 -14.74 13.05 13.19
CA LEU A 279 -14.12 13.50 11.95
C LEU A 279 -14.83 14.73 11.35
N GLY A 280 -15.91 15.23 11.95
CA GLY A 280 -16.68 16.37 11.43
C GLY A 280 -17.53 16.03 10.20
N LEU A 281 -17.93 14.75 10.05
CA LEU A 281 -18.78 14.26 8.96
C LEU A 281 -20.27 14.17 9.35
N LEU A 282 -20.60 14.36 10.64
CA LEU A 282 -21.95 14.29 11.21
C LEU A 282 -22.10 15.33 12.31
#